data_AF-A0A357XS19-F1
#
_entry.id   AF-A0A357XS19-F1
#
_cell.length_a   1.000
_cell.length_b   1.000
_cell.length_c   1.000
_cell.angle_alpha   90.00
_cell.angle_beta   90.00
_cell.angle_gamma   90.00
#
_symmetry.space_group_name_H-M   'P 1'
#
loop_
_entity.id
_entity.type
_entity.pdbx_description
1 polymer ?
#
loop_
_entity_poly.entity_id
_entity_poly.type
_entity_poly.pdbx_seq_one_letter_code
_entity_poly.pdbx_strand_id
1 'polypeptide(L)'
;MGTVLIDKLLETVFVRGASDLHIAVGQPPVLRLHGRLVKLETKVLQPEDTVSLMKSITPERCQQELQQTGSTDFGFAFGDKARFRVSVFKQRGNTGMVLRQIPNKLLSMEQLQTPPVMKDLIFRPRGLVLVTGPTGSGKSTTLAACIDHLNDNVDHHIITIEDP
;
A
#
# COMPACT_ATOMS: atom_id res chain seq x y z
N MET A 1 8.64 28.96 7.81
CA MET A 1 8.06 27.68 8.27
C MET A 1 8.64 26.57 7.42
N GLY A 2 9.08 25.46 8.01
CA GLY A 2 9.79 24.40 7.28
C GLY A 2 8.89 23.69 6.24
N THR A 3 9.47 23.39 5.09
CA THR A 3 8.82 22.60 4.03
C THR A 3 8.77 21.13 4.44
N VAL A 4 7.61 20.50 4.33
CA VAL A 4 7.45 19.05 4.52
C VAL A 4 7.72 18.36 3.18
N LEU A 5 8.65 17.41 3.16
CA LEU A 5 9.04 16.68 1.95
C LEU A 5 8.49 15.26 2.01
N ILE A 6 7.91 14.78 0.91
CA ILE A 6 7.29 13.45 0.85
C ILE A 6 8.30 12.34 1.16
N ASP A 7 9.53 12.43 0.63
CA ASP A 7 10.57 11.42 0.84
C ASP A 7 10.91 11.23 2.32
N LYS A 8 10.93 12.32 3.10
CA LYS A 8 11.16 12.25 4.55
C LYS A 8 10.00 11.58 5.28
N LEU A 9 8.76 11.79 4.82
CA LEU A 9 7.59 11.11 5.38
C LEU A 9 7.61 9.62 5.05
N LEU A 10 7.92 9.26 3.80
CA LEU A 10 8.05 7.86 3.37
C LEU A 10 9.16 7.13 4.12
N GLU A 11 10.33 7.77 4.29
CA GLU A 11 11.41 7.24 5.12
C GLU A 11 10.94 7.03 6.56
N THR A 12 10.19 7.97 7.12
CA THR A 12 9.64 7.85 8.49
C THR A 12 8.65 6.69 8.60
N VAL A 13 7.81 6.47 7.60
CA VAL A 13 6.89 5.30 7.54
C VAL A 13 7.69 4.01 7.62
N PHE A 14 8.73 3.89 6.79
CA PHE A 14 9.59 2.72 6.74
C PHE A 14 10.33 2.48 8.06
N VAL A 15 11.05 3.50 8.56
CA VAL A 15 11.86 3.41 9.78
C VAL A 15 11.02 3.09 11.02
N ARG A 16 9.79 3.61 11.10
CA ARG A 16 8.89 3.37 12.23
C ARG A 16 8.00 2.13 12.04
N GLY A 17 8.06 1.44 10.90
CA GLY A 17 7.21 0.29 10.61
C GLY A 17 5.71 0.62 10.59
N ALA A 18 5.35 1.80 10.09
CA ALA A 18 3.93 2.20 9.98
C ALA A 18 3.25 1.52 8.79
N SER A 19 1.98 1.12 8.97
CA SER A 19 1.21 0.47 7.90
C SER A 19 0.69 1.46 6.88
N ASP A 20 0.35 2.67 7.33
CA ASP A 20 -0.25 3.72 6.50
C ASP A 20 0.30 5.10 6.88
N LEU A 21 0.41 5.98 5.89
CA LEU A 21 0.59 7.43 6.02
C LEU A 21 -0.66 8.14 5.51
N HIS A 22 -1.21 9.02 6.33
CA HIS A 22 -2.37 9.83 6.01
C HIS A 22 -1.98 11.31 5.90
N ILE A 23 -2.38 11.94 4.80
CA ILE A 23 -2.12 13.34 4.48
C ILE A 23 -3.48 14.03 4.30
N ALA A 24 -3.73 15.07 5.09
CA ALA A 24 -4.95 15.87 5.00
C ALA A 24 -4.72 17.29 5.54
N VAL A 25 -5.42 18.26 4.97
CA VAL A 25 -5.40 19.67 5.43
C VAL A 25 -5.95 19.79 6.85
N GLY A 26 -5.38 20.71 7.64
CA GLY A 26 -5.85 21.03 8.98
C GLY A 26 -5.30 20.13 10.09
N GLN A 27 -4.39 19.20 9.75
CA GLN A 27 -3.63 18.44 10.72
C GLN A 27 -2.19 18.15 10.23
N PRO A 28 -1.26 17.79 11.12
CA PRO A 28 0.02 17.20 10.70
C PRO A 28 -0.20 15.85 9.98
N PRO A 29 0.77 15.38 9.19
CA PRO A 29 0.79 14.00 8.69
C PRO A 29 0.59 12.99 9.82
N VAL A 30 -0.17 11.93 9.54
CA VAL A 30 -0.54 10.92 10.55
C VAL A 30 -0.08 9.55 10.09
N LEU A 31 0.61 8.82 10.96
CA LEU A 31 0.97 7.42 10.74
C LEU A 31 -0.05 6.50 11.38
N ARG A 32 -0.28 5.33 10.76
CA ARG A 32 -0.90 4.20 11.45
C ARG A 32 0.19 3.26 11.95
N LEU A 33 0.35 3.18 13.26
CA LEU A 33 1.29 2.31 13.96
C LEU A 33 0.51 1.30 14.78
N HIS A 34 0.68 0.00 14.50
CA HIS A 34 -0.01 -1.09 15.19
C HIS A 34 -1.53 -0.85 15.35
N GLY A 35 -2.17 -0.38 14.27
CA GLY A 35 -3.60 -0.09 14.23
C GLY A 35 -4.03 1.27 14.81
N ARG A 36 -3.14 2.02 15.47
CA ARG A 36 -3.43 3.32 16.08
C ARG A 36 -2.90 4.48 15.24
N LEU A 37 -3.62 5.60 15.23
CA LEU A 37 -3.23 6.81 14.53
C LEU A 37 -2.31 7.68 15.41
N VAL A 38 -1.15 8.05 14.89
CA VAL A 38 -0.12 8.84 15.57
C VAL A 38 0.25 10.04 14.70
N LYS A 39 0.00 11.25 15.20
CA LYS A 39 0.37 12.50 14.50
C LYS A 39 1.87 12.70 14.58
N LEU A 40 2.50 13.11 13.48
CA LEU A 40 3.90 13.52 13.49
C LEU A 40 4.05 14.93 14.06
N GLU A 41 5.17 15.17 14.75
CA GLU A 41 5.57 16.48 15.26
C GLU A 41 6.08 17.36 14.11
N THR A 42 5.16 17.81 13.28
CA THR A 42 5.43 18.69 12.15
C THR A 42 4.35 19.78 12.08
N LYS A 43 4.50 20.72 11.15
CA LYS A 43 3.48 21.75 10.96
C LYS A 43 2.13 21.14 10.58
N VAL A 44 1.06 21.84 10.93
CA VAL A 44 -0.28 21.58 10.40
C VAL A 44 -0.28 21.84 8.90
N LEU A 45 -0.70 20.86 8.11
CA LEU A 45 -0.70 20.96 6.65
C LEU A 45 -1.78 21.94 6.17
N GLN A 46 -1.36 22.83 5.27
CA GLN A 46 -2.25 23.73 4.53
C GLN A 46 -2.61 23.15 3.15
N PRO A 47 -3.61 23.70 2.43
CA PRO A 47 -4.00 23.21 1.10
C PRO A 47 -2.81 23.08 0.14
N GLU A 48 -1.92 24.07 0.11
CA GLU A 48 -0.75 24.12 -0.77
C GLU A 48 0.24 22.99 -0.44
N ASP A 49 0.38 22.64 0.84
CA ASP A 49 1.23 21.54 1.28
C ASP A 49 0.74 20.21 0.73
N THR A 50 -0.56 19.93 0.86
CA THR A 50 -1.14 18.67 0.38
C THR A 50 -1.07 18.54 -1.14
N VAL A 51 -1.24 19.64 -1.88
CA VAL A 51 -1.05 19.67 -3.34
C VAL A 51 0.40 19.42 -3.72
N SER A 52 1.34 20.06 -3.02
CA SER A 52 2.78 19.86 -3.24
C SER A 52 3.18 18.40 -3.02
N LEU A 53 2.80 17.82 -1.87
CA LEU A 53 3.06 16.42 -1.54
C LEU A 53 2.46 15.45 -2.57
N MET A 54 1.24 15.72 -3.04
CA MET A 54 0.59 14.92 -4.08
C MET A 54 1.38 14.95 -5.38
N LYS A 55 1.75 16.14 -5.86
CA LYS A 55 2.49 16.32 -7.11
C LYS A 55 3.86 15.65 -7.09
N SER A 56 4.47 15.49 -5.92
CA SER A 56 5.80 14.87 -5.81
C SER A 56 5.82 13.38 -6.17
N ILE A 57 4.70 12.66 -6.05
CA ILE A 57 4.67 11.20 -6.27
C ILE A 57 3.58 10.72 -7.24
N THR A 58 2.61 11.57 -7.58
CA THR A 58 1.47 11.17 -8.41
C THR A 58 1.80 11.31 -9.90
N PRO A 59 1.71 10.24 -10.71
CA PRO A 59 1.92 10.32 -12.15
C PRO A 59 0.95 11.29 -12.83
N GLU A 60 1.38 11.94 -13.92
CA GLU A 60 0.56 12.94 -14.61
C GLU A 60 -0.83 12.41 -15.02
N ARG A 61 -0.90 11.17 -15.53
CA ARG A 61 -2.17 10.49 -15.84
C ARG A 61 -3.12 10.49 -14.64
N CYS A 62 -2.61 10.13 -13.46
CA CYS A 62 -3.39 10.06 -12.23
C CYS A 62 -3.74 11.48 -11.70
N GLN A 63 -2.89 12.48 -11.92
CA GLN A 63 -3.23 13.88 -11.62
C GLN A 63 -4.38 14.41 -12.47
N GLN A 64 -4.45 14.01 -13.75
CA GLN A 64 -5.57 14.34 -14.64
C GLN A 64 -6.84 13.60 -14.19
N GLU A 65 -6.73 12.31 -13.89
CA GLU A 65 -7.83 11.51 -13.37
C GLU A 65 -8.41 12.12 -12.08
N LEU A 66 -7.57 12.47 -11.12
CA LEU A 66 -7.97 13.17 -9.89
C LEU A 66 -8.77 14.45 -10.16
N GLN A 67 -8.44 15.21 -11.21
CA GLN A 67 -9.16 16.43 -11.57
C GLN A 67 -10.52 16.13 -12.20
N GLN A 68 -10.65 15.03 -12.93
CA GLN A 68 -11.87 14.64 -13.63
C GLN A 68 -12.86 13.90 -12.74
N THR A 69 -12.37 12.94 -11.94
CA THR A 69 -13.19 12.01 -11.15
C THR A 69 -13.20 12.33 -9.67
N GLY A 70 -12.21 13.10 -9.18
CA GLY A 70 -12.05 13.43 -7.76
C GLY A 70 -11.22 12.42 -6.96
N SER A 71 -10.78 11.31 -7.55
CA SER A 71 -9.88 10.33 -6.92
C SER A 71 -9.06 9.52 -7.92
N THR A 72 -7.95 8.93 -7.48
CA THR A 72 -7.12 8.00 -8.28
C THR A 72 -6.31 7.10 -7.33
N ASP A 73 -5.98 5.91 -7.80
CA ASP A 73 -5.16 4.92 -7.10
C ASP A 73 -3.98 4.49 -7.98
N PHE A 74 -2.80 4.31 -7.37
CA PHE A 74 -1.61 3.83 -8.07
C PHE A 74 -0.59 3.20 -7.12
N GLY A 75 0.28 2.37 -7.68
CA GLY A 75 1.48 1.87 -6.99
C GLY A 75 2.64 2.87 -7.09
N PHE A 76 3.37 3.06 -5.99
CA PHE A 76 4.56 3.91 -5.93
C PHE A 76 5.73 3.16 -5.28
N ALA A 77 6.87 3.09 -5.97
CA ALA A 77 8.09 2.51 -5.43
C ALA A 77 9.00 3.60 -4.84
N PHE A 78 9.42 3.44 -3.60
CA PHE A 78 10.37 4.32 -2.92
C PHE A 78 11.76 3.68 -2.91
N GLY A 79 12.45 3.81 -4.04
CA GLY A 79 13.68 3.06 -4.32
C GLY A 79 13.47 1.55 -4.07
N ASP A 80 14.47 0.91 -3.48
CA ASP A 80 14.39 -0.52 -3.10
C ASP A 80 13.89 -0.73 -1.66
N LYS A 81 13.56 0.37 -0.94
CA LYS A 81 13.23 0.30 0.49
C LYS A 81 11.80 -0.13 0.75
N ALA A 82 10.85 0.38 -0.02
CA ALA A 82 9.42 0.14 0.20
C ALA A 82 8.61 0.39 -1.07
N ARG A 83 7.48 -0.31 -1.18
CA ARG A 83 6.43 0.00 -2.16
C ARG A 83 5.19 0.47 -1.41
N PHE A 84 4.41 1.32 -2.05
CA PHE A 84 3.20 1.89 -1.49
C PHE A 84 2.05 1.75 -2.48
N ARG A 85 0.88 1.42 -1.96
CA ARG A 85 -0.37 1.70 -2.64
C ARG A 85 -0.84 3.08 -2.21
N VAL A 86 -1.02 3.97 -3.18
CA VAL A 86 -1.36 5.36 -2.94
C VAL A 86 -2.76 5.64 -3.44
N SER A 87 -3.62 6.12 -2.56
CA SER A 87 -4.94 6.66 -2.89
C SER A 87 -4.90 8.17 -2.73
N VAL A 88 -5.25 8.90 -3.78
CA VAL A 88 -5.35 10.37 -3.76
C VAL A 88 -6.79 10.76 -4.05
N PHE A 89 -7.36 11.69 -3.29
CA PHE A 89 -8.76 12.07 -3.41
C PHE A 89 -9.03 13.52 -3.01
N LYS A 90 -10.20 14.04 -3.38
CA LYS A 90 -10.71 15.33 -2.92
C LYS A 90 -11.57 15.17 -1.67
N GLN A 91 -11.28 15.96 -0.64
CA GLN A 91 -12.06 16.03 0.60
C GLN A 91 -12.32 17.49 0.94
N ARG A 92 -13.61 17.89 0.93
CA ARG A 92 -14.03 19.28 1.21
C ARG A 92 -13.27 20.31 0.35
N GLY A 93 -13.10 20.01 -0.94
CA GLY A 93 -12.35 20.84 -1.90
C GLY A 93 -10.82 20.72 -1.84
N ASN A 94 -10.27 20.12 -0.79
CA ASN A 94 -8.83 19.96 -0.61
C ASN A 94 -8.33 18.59 -1.08
N THR A 95 -7.03 18.47 -1.35
CA THR A 95 -6.40 17.19 -1.67
C THR A 95 -6.10 16.40 -0.39
N GLY A 96 -6.46 15.12 -0.38
CA GLY A 96 -6.10 14.14 0.65
C GLY A 96 -5.36 12.96 0.03
N MET A 97 -4.51 12.30 0.82
CA MET A 97 -3.80 11.10 0.38
C MET A 97 -3.71 10.08 1.50
N VAL A 98 -3.78 8.79 1.12
CA VAL A 98 -3.41 7.68 1.98
C VAL A 98 -2.41 6.80 1.25
N LEU A 99 -1.26 6.57 1.87
CA LEU A 99 -0.23 5.70 1.34
C LEU A 99 -0.12 4.49 2.25
N ARG A 100 -0.46 3.31 1.75
CA ARG A 100 -0.32 2.05 2.47
C ARG A 100 0.96 1.36 2.05
N GLN A 101 1.82 1.04 3.01
CA GLN A 101 3.02 0.27 2.70
C GLN A 101 2.64 -1.15 2.25
N ILE A 102 3.18 -1.57 1.11
CA ILE A 102 3.12 -2.95 0.63
C ILE A 102 4.30 -3.69 1.27
N PRO A 103 4.07 -4.78 2.02
CA PRO A 103 5.14 -5.55 2.63
C PRO A 103 6.15 -6.04 1.58
N ASN A 104 7.45 -5.79 1.82
CA ASN A 104 8.51 -6.30 0.95
C ASN A 104 8.90 -7.75 1.27
N LYS A 105 8.68 -8.17 2.52
CA LYS A 105 8.96 -9.55 2.94
C LYS A 105 7.73 -10.40 2.69
N LEU A 106 7.82 -11.30 1.72
CA LEU A 106 6.88 -12.39 1.57
C LEU A 106 7.03 -13.34 2.76
N LEU A 107 5.91 -13.76 3.32
CA LEU A 107 5.89 -14.76 4.37
C LEU A 107 5.70 -16.13 3.71
N SER A 108 6.53 -17.10 4.10
CA SER A 108 6.37 -18.46 3.59
C SER A 108 5.11 -19.11 4.16
N MET A 109 4.64 -20.17 3.48
CA MET A 109 3.51 -20.98 3.97
C MET A 109 3.77 -21.55 5.38
N GLU A 110 5.02 -21.90 5.70
CA GLU A 110 5.44 -22.37 7.02
C GLU A 110 5.38 -21.26 8.08
N GLN A 111 5.83 -20.05 7.75
CA GLN A 111 5.78 -18.89 8.65
C GLN A 111 4.34 -18.48 8.97
N LEU A 112 3.43 -18.64 7.99
CA LEU A 112 2.00 -18.44 8.17
C LEU A 112 1.29 -19.61 8.86
N GLN A 113 2.01 -20.71 9.11
CA GLN A 113 1.45 -21.95 9.67
C GLN A 113 0.22 -22.45 8.87
N THR A 114 0.26 -22.32 7.55
CA THR A 114 -0.84 -22.78 6.71
C THR A 114 -0.98 -24.31 6.82
N PRO A 115 -2.21 -24.85 6.84
CA PRO A 115 -2.42 -26.30 6.88
C PRO A 115 -1.70 -27.02 5.71
N PRO A 116 -1.15 -28.23 5.92
CA PRO A 116 -0.47 -28.97 4.85
C PRO A 116 -1.30 -29.17 3.57
N VAL A 117 -2.63 -29.34 3.73
CA VAL A 117 -3.58 -29.48 2.61
C VAL A 117 -3.57 -28.28 1.65
N MET A 118 -3.11 -27.11 2.10
CA MET A 118 -2.99 -25.94 1.23
C MET A 118 -1.96 -26.15 0.12
N LYS A 119 -0.87 -26.89 0.39
CA LYS A 119 0.10 -27.29 -0.65
C LYS A 119 -0.56 -28.21 -1.67
N ASP A 120 -1.29 -29.23 -1.21
CA ASP A 120 -2.01 -30.14 -2.11
C ASP A 120 -3.04 -29.43 -3.00
N LEU A 121 -3.63 -28.33 -2.52
CA LEU A 121 -4.58 -27.51 -3.27
C LEU A 121 -3.90 -26.69 -4.38
N ILE A 122 -2.77 -26.04 -4.08
CA ILE A 122 -2.12 -25.13 -5.04
C ILE A 122 -1.35 -25.87 -6.14
N PHE A 123 -0.91 -27.11 -5.89
CA PHE A 123 -0.27 -27.97 -6.90
C PHE A 123 -1.27 -28.68 -7.83
N ARG A 124 -2.58 -28.45 -7.69
CA ARG A 124 -3.57 -28.99 -8.63
C ARG A 124 -3.31 -28.42 -10.03
N PRO A 125 -3.29 -29.23 -11.10
CA PRO A 125 -2.92 -28.78 -12.44
C PRO A 125 -3.95 -27.81 -13.06
N ARG A 126 -5.17 -27.76 -12.51
CA ARG A 126 -6.26 -26.89 -12.95
C ARG A 126 -7.35 -26.83 -11.88
N GLY A 127 -8.06 -25.71 -11.83
CA GLY A 127 -9.19 -25.50 -10.93
C GLY A 127 -9.35 -24.01 -10.59
N LEU A 128 -10.31 -23.73 -9.71
CA LEU A 128 -10.52 -22.40 -9.12
C LEU A 128 -10.35 -22.51 -7.61
N VAL A 129 -9.43 -21.73 -7.05
CA VAL A 129 -9.24 -21.60 -5.61
C VAL A 129 -9.70 -20.22 -5.18
N LEU A 130 -10.58 -20.17 -4.17
CA LEU A 130 -11.12 -18.93 -3.64
C LEU A 130 -10.61 -18.71 -2.21
N VAL A 131 -9.88 -17.63 -1.99
CA VAL A 131 -9.44 -17.20 -0.65
C VAL A 131 -10.34 -16.06 -0.19
N THR A 132 -11.12 -16.31 0.86
CA THR A 132 -12.19 -15.40 1.31
C THR A 132 -11.97 -14.94 2.76
N GLY A 133 -12.72 -13.93 3.19
CA GLY A 133 -12.60 -13.32 4.53
C GLY A 133 -12.74 -11.79 4.53
N PRO A 134 -12.93 -11.16 5.70
CA PRO A 134 -13.11 -9.72 5.83
C PRO A 134 -11.84 -8.92 5.50
N THR A 135 -11.95 -7.59 5.39
CA THR A 135 -10.79 -6.71 5.20
C THR A 135 -9.79 -6.87 6.34
N GLY A 136 -8.50 -7.00 6.01
CA GLY A 136 -7.43 -7.18 7.01
C GLY A 136 -7.26 -8.61 7.55
N SER A 137 -8.01 -9.60 7.04
CA SER A 137 -7.91 -11.00 7.51
C SER A 137 -6.72 -11.80 6.95
N GLY A 138 -5.79 -11.17 6.24
CA GLY A 138 -4.59 -11.85 5.70
C GLY A 138 -4.74 -12.52 4.33
N LYS A 139 -5.89 -12.37 3.63
CA LYS A 139 -6.12 -13.02 2.31
C LYS A 139 -4.98 -12.81 1.31
N SER A 140 -4.59 -11.56 1.08
CA SER A 140 -3.52 -11.23 0.13
C SER A 140 -2.17 -11.81 0.58
N THR A 141 -1.92 -11.85 1.89
CA THR A 141 -0.70 -12.47 2.44
C THR A 141 -0.68 -13.98 2.22
N THR A 142 -1.82 -14.66 2.42
CA THR A 142 -1.94 -16.10 2.15
C THR A 142 -1.82 -16.41 0.65
N LEU A 143 -2.47 -15.63 -0.22
CA LEU A 143 -2.36 -15.79 -1.68
C LEU A 143 -0.93 -15.55 -2.16
N ALA A 144 -0.28 -14.49 -1.67
CA ALA A 144 1.11 -14.19 -2.01
C ALA A 144 2.04 -15.35 -1.60
N ALA A 145 1.88 -15.91 -0.40
CA ALA A 145 2.66 -17.06 0.05
C ALA A 145 2.45 -18.31 -0.82
N CYS A 146 1.22 -18.54 -1.29
CA CYS A 146 0.89 -19.65 -2.18
C CYS A 146 1.51 -19.47 -3.57
N ILE A 147 1.40 -18.27 -4.13
CA ILE A 147 1.95 -17.93 -5.45
C ILE A 147 3.48 -18.00 -5.42
N ASP A 148 4.10 -17.46 -4.36
CA ASP A 148 5.55 -17.52 -4.14
C ASP A 148 6.04 -18.98 -4.03
N HIS A 149 5.31 -19.82 -3.28
CA HIS A 149 5.64 -21.25 -3.20
C HIS A 149 5.54 -21.96 -4.56
N LEU A 150 4.57 -21.61 -5.41
CA LEU A 150 4.53 -22.12 -6.78
C LEU A 150 5.71 -21.60 -7.60
N ASN A 151 6.00 -20.30 -7.52
CA ASN A 151 7.12 -19.68 -8.25
C ASN A 151 8.47 -20.35 -7.95
N ASP A 152 8.67 -20.85 -6.73
CA ASP A 152 9.89 -21.55 -6.33
C ASP A 152 9.94 -23.04 -6.72
N ASN A 153 8.79 -23.67 -7.03
CA ASN A 153 8.69 -25.13 -7.15
C ASN A 153 8.17 -25.64 -8.49
N VAL A 154 7.66 -24.77 -9.37
CA VAL A 154 7.13 -25.18 -10.69
C VAL A 154 7.53 -24.21 -11.81
N ASP A 155 7.83 -24.76 -12.98
CA ASP A 155 8.12 -24.00 -14.20
C ASP A 155 6.83 -23.58 -14.91
N HIS A 156 6.04 -22.71 -14.27
CA HIS A 156 4.77 -22.21 -14.80
C HIS A 156 4.83 -20.71 -15.14
N HIS A 157 3.95 -20.29 -16.05
CA HIS A 157 3.69 -18.87 -16.30
C HIS A 157 2.57 -18.38 -15.38
N ILE A 158 2.93 -17.57 -14.38
CA ILE A 158 1.99 -16.98 -13.42
C ILE A 158 1.65 -15.55 -13.88
N ILE A 159 0.36 -15.25 -14.03
CA ILE A 159 -0.14 -13.92 -14.37
C ILE A 159 -1.03 -13.43 -13.24
N THR A 160 -0.74 -12.25 -12.69
CA THR A 160 -1.60 -11.57 -11.72
C THR A 160 -2.28 -10.37 -12.38
N ILE A 161 -3.53 -10.13 -12.00
CA ILE A 161 -4.29 -8.94 -12.39
C ILE A 161 -4.77 -8.33 -11.07
N GLU A 162 -4.17 -7.20 -10.71
CA GLU A 162 -4.38 -6.49 -9.45
C GLU A 162 -4.72 -5.03 -9.75
N ASP A 163 -5.46 -4.39 -8.84
CA ASP A 163 -5.86 -2.99 -8.96
C ASP A 163 -5.81 -2.30 -7.59
N PRO A 164 -4.71 -1.58 -7.29
CA PRO A 164 -3.31 -1.81 -7.66
C PRO A 164 -2.54 -2.67 -6.65
#